data_AF-A0A0E3QG75-F1
#
_entry.id   AF-A0A0E3QG75-F1
#
_cell.length_a   1.000
_cell.length_b   1.000
_cell.length_c   1.000
_cell.angle_alpha   90.00
_cell.angle_beta   90.00
_cell.angle_gamma   90.00
#
_symmetry.space_group_name_H-M   'P 1'
#
loop_
_entity.id
_entity.type
_entity.pdbx_description
1 polymer ?
#
loop_
_entity_poly.entity_id
_entity_poly.type
_entity_poly.pdbx_seq_one_letter_code
_entity_poly.pdbx_strand_id
1 'polypeptide(L)'
;MGSSVQQSTAPASVDKVSTTAVKNGIATAYWLELQAYPSTNTRALWLNVDNDWRYLSKPSSNIETSVQNAFANPDVFQVKVWYSGQKIVGLVVMTK
;
A
#
# COMPACT_ATOMS: atom_id res chain seq x y z
N MET A 1 33.98 -33.27 -31.98
CA MET A 1 32.64 -33.46 -31.38
C MET A 1 32.79 -33.35 -29.88
N GLY A 2 32.08 -32.43 -29.22
CA GLY A 2 32.14 -32.22 -27.78
C GLY A 2 31.94 -30.76 -27.40
N SER A 3 30.73 -30.25 -27.63
CA SER A 3 30.34 -28.87 -27.37
C SER A 3 30.28 -28.58 -25.86
N SER A 4 31.07 -27.61 -25.40
CA SER A 4 30.89 -26.94 -24.11
C SER A 4 29.75 -25.95 -24.22
N VAL A 5 28.66 -26.15 -23.47
CA VAL A 5 27.56 -25.18 -23.38
C VAL A 5 27.53 -24.61 -21.96
N GLN A 6 27.83 -23.31 -21.91
CA GLN A 6 27.92 -22.45 -20.75
C GLN A 6 26.56 -22.36 -20.04
N GLN A 7 26.52 -22.69 -18.75
CA GLN A 7 25.35 -22.51 -17.91
C GLN A 7 25.22 -21.02 -17.56
N SER A 8 24.24 -20.35 -18.18
CA SER A 8 23.90 -18.96 -17.90
C SER A 8 23.04 -18.89 -16.63
N THR A 9 23.66 -18.61 -15.50
CA THR A 9 22.92 -18.27 -14.27
C THR A 9 22.43 -16.83 -14.39
N ALA A 10 21.18 -16.66 -14.79
CA ALA A 10 20.52 -15.36 -14.72
C ALA A 10 20.56 -14.86 -13.26
N PRO A 11 20.96 -13.60 -12.99
CA PRO A 11 20.83 -13.04 -11.65
C PRO A 11 19.34 -13.01 -11.29
N ALA A 12 19.01 -13.51 -10.10
CA ALA A 12 17.68 -13.32 -9.53
C ALA A 12 17.35 -11.83 -9.51
N SER A 13 16.19 -11.44 -10.03
CA SER A 13 15.69 -10.07 -9.95
C SER A 13 15.59 -9.68 -8.48
N VAL A 14 16.59 -8.94 -7.99
CA VAL A 14 16.50 -8.25 -6.71
C VAL A 14 15.44 -7.19 -6.93
N ASP A 15 14.23 -7.41 -6.39
CA ASP A 15 13.22 -6.36 -6.28
C ASP A 15 13.92 -5.12 -5.76
N LYS A 16 13.91 -4.04 -6.56
CA LYS A 16 14.60 -2.80 -6.22
C LYS A 16 14.17 -2.40 -4.82
N VAL A 17 15.08 -2.52 -3.85
CA VAL A 17 14.84 -2.02 -2.50
C VAL A 17 14.58 -0.53 -2.66
N SER A 18 13.32 -0.12 -2.49
CA SER A 18 12.95 1.28 -2.61
C SER A 18 13.70 2.03 -1.52
N THR A 19 14.69 2.83 -1.90
CA THR A 19 15.44 3.72 -1.00
C THR A 19 14.61 4.92 -0.53
N THR A 20 13.32 4.93 -0.84
CA THR A 20 12.41 6.00 -0.47
C THR A 20 12.11 5.92 1.02
N ALA A 21 12.51 6.96 1.76
CA ALA A 21 12.28 7.05 3.20
C ALA A 21 10.83 6.79 3.57
N VAL A 22 10.62 5.99 4.62
CA VAL A 22 9.29 5.75 5.19
C VAL A 22 8.87 6.99 5.96
N LYS A 23 7.73 7.56 5.57
CA LYS A 23 7.06 8.67 6.25
C LYS A 23 5.81 8.16 6.96
N ASN A 24 5.28 8.97 7.88
CA ASN A 24 4.00 8.68 8.52
C ASN A 24 3.13 9.93 8.61
N GLY A 25 1.82 9.73 8.67
CA GLY A 25 0.84 10.80 8.79
C GLY A 25 -0.54 10.26 9.15
N ILE A 26 -1.50 11.18 9.33
CA ILE A 26 -2.91 10.86 9.62
C ILE A 26 -3.71 11.00 8.33
N ALA A 27 -4.53 10.00 8.02
CA ALA A 27 -5.39 10.05 6.86
C ALA A 27 -6.62 10.94 7.11
N THR A 28 -6.93 11.82 6.17
CA THR A 28 -8.05 12.77 6.23
C THR A 28 -9.23 12.36 5.35
N ALA A 29 -8.98 11.52 4.35
CA ALA A 29 -10.01 10.94 3.50
C ALA A 29 -9.60 9.52 3.06
N TYR A 30 -10.58 8.72 2.64
CA TYR A 30 -10.34 7.40 2.06
C TYR A 30 -11.14 7.22 0.76
N TRP A 31 -10.62 6.38 -0.12
CA TRP A 31 -11.31 5.88 -1.30
C TRP A 31 -11.03 4.38 -1.39
N LEU A 32 -12.09 3.56 -1.32
CA LEU A 32 -12.00 2.14 -1.62
C LEU A 32 -12.29 1.90 -3.10
N GLU A 33 -11.30 1.40 -3.85
CA GLU A 33 -11.59 0.96 -5.22
C GLU A 33 -12.58 -0.18 -5.17
N LEU A 34 -13.61 -0.17 -6.03
CA LEU A 34 -14.56 -1.28 -6.14
C LEU A 34 -14.10 -2.31 -7.16
N GLN A 35 -13.50 -1.84 -8.25
CA GLN A 35 -12.82 -2.62 -9.27
C GLN A 35 -11.38 -2.12 -9.38
N ALA A 36 -10.45 -3.03 -9.64
CA ALA A 36 -9.07 -2.65 -9.85
C ALA A 36 -8.95 -1.75 -11.09
N TYR A 37 -8.19 -0.67 -10.97
CA TYR A 37 -7.88 0.20 -12.11
C TYR A 37 -6.37 0.49 -12.21
N PRO A 38 -5.75 0.29 -13.39
CA PRO A 38 -6.25 -0.48 -14.53
C PRO A 38 -6.66 -1.91 -14.12
N SER A 39 -7.55 -2.53 -14.90
CA SER A 39 -8.15 -3.84 -14.58
C SER A 39 -7.14 -4.98 -14.43
N THR A 40 -5.90 -4.78 -14.89
CA THR A 40 -4.77 -5.69 -14.72
C THR A 40 -4.15 -5.66 -13.32
N ASN A 41 -4.51 -4.68 -12.47
CA ASN A 41 -4.00 -4.54 -11.11
C ASN A 41 -4.89 -5.24 -10.07
N THR A 42 -4.44 -5.25 -8.83
CA THR A 42 -5.29 -5.54 -7.68
C THR A 42 -5.97 -4.26 -7.19
N ARG A 43 -7.22 -4.39 -6.74
CA ARG A 43 -7.96 -3.35 -6.03
C ARG A 43 -7.13 -2.74 -4.91
N ALA A 44 -7.15 -1.43 -4.80
CA ALA A 44 -6.43 -0.68 -3.78
C ALA A 44 -7.37 0.09 -2.85
N LEU A 45 -6.93 0.23 -1.60
CA LEU A 45 -7.47 1.21 -0.67
C LEU A 45 -6.59 2.45 -0.72
N TRP A 46 -7.17 3.59 -1.06
CA TRP A 46 -6.50 4.87 -1.10
C TRP A 46 -6.79 5.67 0.16
N LEU A 47 -5.77 6.32 0.70
CA LEU A 47 -5.86 7.22 1.84
C LEU A 47 -5.21 8.54 1.50
N ASN A 48 -5.90 9.64 1.77
CA ASN A 48 -5.33 10.98 1.63
C ASN A 48 -4.54 11.30 2.90
N VAL A 49 -3.22 11.43 2.79
CA VAL A 49 -2.29 11.70 3.89
C VAL A 49 -1.39 12.84 3.47
N ASP A 50 -1.30 13.88 4.30
CA ASP A 50 -0.54 15.11 4.00
C ASP A 50 -0.96 15.74 2.66
N ASN A 51 -2.27 15.77 2.38
CA ASN A 51 -2.87 16.31 1.17
C ASN A 51 -2.55 15.54 -0.14
N ASP A 52 -1.98 14.33 -0.03
CA ASP A 52 -1.62 13.44 -1.14
C ASP A 52 -2.28 12.06 -0.99
N TRP A 53 -2.67 11.44 -2.11
CA TRP A 53 -3.21 10.07 -2.13
C TRP A 53 -2.10 9.00 -2.06
N ARG A 54 -2.25 8.07 -1.11
CA ARG A 54 -1.39 6.90 -0.92
C ARG A 54 -2.22 5.63 -1.04
N TYR A 55 -1.67 4.57 -1.62
CA TYR A 55 -2.41 3.33 -1.88
C TYR A 55 -1.90 2.16 -1.04
N LEU A 56 -2.83 1.33 -0.57
CA LEU A 56 -2.60 0.00 -0.04
C LEU A 56 -3.13 -1.02 -1.05
N SER A 57 -2.23 -1.77 -1.67
CA SER A 57 -2.57 -2.83 -2.63
C SER A 57 -3.14 -4.05 -1.93
N LYS A 58 -4.22 -4.64 -2.49
CA LYS A 58 -4.86 -5.87 -1.98
C LYS A 58 -5.20 -5.78 -0.48
N PRO A 59 -5.97 -4.75 -0.06
CA PRO A 59 -6.43 -4.66 1.32
C PRO A 59 -7.29 -5.89 1.68
N SER A 60 -7.16 -6.38 2.91
CA SER A 60 -8.07 -7.41 3.42
C SER A 60 -9.39 -6.76 3.84
N SER A 61 -10.49 -7.53 3.85
CA SER A 61 -11.79 -7.04 4.29
C SER A 61 -11.76 -6.46 5.71
N ASN A 62 -10.94 -7.03 6.61
CA ASN A 62 -10.77 -6.50 7.96
C ASN A 62 -10.17 -5.09 7.95
N ILE A 63 -9.15 -4.84 7.11
CA ILE A 63 -8.55 -3.51 7.00
C ILE A 63 -9.56 -2.51 6.42
N GLU A 64 -10.31 -2.91 5.39
CA GLU A 64 -11.35 -2.07 4.78
C GLU A 64 -12.40 -1.67 5.82
N THR A 65 -12.96 -2.63 6.55
CA THR A 65 -13.96 -2.38 7.59
C THR A 65 -13.41 -1.52 8.73
N SER A 66 -12.19 -1.77 9.21
CA SER A 66 -11.58 -0.96 10.27
C SER A 66 -11.38 0.49 9.84
N VAL A 67 -10.92 0.72 8.62
CA VAL A 67 -10.74 2.08 8.07
C VAL A 67 -12.09 2.77 7.89
N GLN A 68 -13.07 2.10 7.29
CA GLN A 68 -14.43 2.64 7.13
C GLN A 68 -15.06 3.02 8.47
N ASN A 69 -14.93 2.17 9.49
CA ASN A 69 -15.43 2.44 10.84
C ASN A 69 -14.74 3.64 11.48
N ALA A 70 -13.42 3.80 11.26
CA ALA A 70 -12.68 4.95 11.77
C ALA A 70 -13.17 6.26 11.15
N PHE A 71 -13.38 6.27 9.83
CA PHE A 71 -13.91 7.44 9.13
C PHE A 71 -15.40 7.69 9.39
N ALA A 72 -16.18 6.66 9.75
CA ALA A 72 -17.56 6.81 10.20
C ALA A 72 -17.67 7.42 11.61
N ASN A 73 -16.61 7.32 12.42
CA ASN A 73 -16.56 7.86 13.79
C ASN A 73 -15.34 8.77 13.96
N PRO A 74 -15.27 9.87 13.20
CA PRO A 74 -14.06 10.69 13.11
C PRO A 74 -13.71 11.39 14.43
N ASP A 75 -14.65 11.55 15.36
CA ASP A 75 -14.39 12.17 16.67
C ASP A 75 -13.66 11.20 17.63
N VAL A 76 -13.79 9.89 17.40
CA VAL A 76 -13.26 8.85 18.29
C VAL A 76 -11.98 8.25 17.74
N PHE A 77 -11.92 8.02 16.42
CA PHE A 77 -10.83 7.32 15.78
C PHE A 77 -10.07 8.18 14.78
N GLN A 78 -8.83 7.80 14.55
CA GLN A 78 -7.97 8.31 13.49
C GLN A 78 -7.17 7.17 12.86
N VAL A 79 -6.86 7.32 11.58
CA VAL A 79 -6.12 6.33 10.81
C VAL A 79 -4.70 6.84 10.61
N LYS A 80 -3.73 6.23 11.30
CA LYS A 80 -2.30 6.54 11.14
C LYS A 80 -1.67 5.60 10.13
N VAL A 81 -0.93 6.16 9.19
CA VAL A 81 -0.41 5.45 8.02
C VAL A 81 1.09 5.63 7.94
N TRP A 82 1.81 4.56 7.60
CA TRP A 82 3.21 4.59 7.18
C TRP A 82 3.30 4.31 5.69
N TYR A 83 4.05 5.14 4.96
CA TYR A 83 4.13 5.07 3.52
C TYR A 83 5.54 5.36 2.99
N SER A 84 5.89 4.73 1.87
CA SER A 84 7.13 4.94 1.13
C SER A 84 6.77 5.37 -0.28
N GLY A 85 7.03 6.63 -0.62
CA GLY A 85 6.47 7.24 -1.84
C GLY A 85 4.95 7.20 -1.79
N GLN A 86 4.29 6.68 -2.82
CA GLN A 86 2.82 6.57 -2.86
C GLN A 86 2.29 5.29 -2.19
N LYS A 87 3.16 4.33 -1.83
CA LYS A 87 2.75 3.02 -1.33
C LYS A 87 2.65 3.02 0.18
N ILE A 88 1.52 2.57 0.70
CA ILE A 88 1.31 2.29 2.12
C ILE A 88 2.04 0.99 2.47
N VAL A 89 2.88 1.06 3.50
CA VAL A 89 3.65 -0.07 4.03
C VAL A 89 3.14 -0.53 5.40
N GLY A 90 2.32 0.29 6.07
CA GLY A 90 1.66 -0.05 7.33
C GLY A 90 0.53 0.92 7.66
N LEU A 91 -0.43 0.46 8.43
CA LEU A 91 -1.57 1.26 8.88
C LEU A 91 -2.03 0.78 10.25
N VAL A 92 -2.45 1.72 11.09
CA VAL A 92 -3.13 1.43 12.35
C VAL A 92 -4.34 2.36 12.52
N VAL A 93 -5.44 1.80 13.00
CA VAL A 93 -6.57 2.57 13.51
C VAL A 93 -6.36 2.75 15.00
N MET A 94 -6.36 3.99 15.46
CA MET A 94 -6.16 4.33 16.86
C MET A 94 -7.24 5.31 17.32
N THR A 95 -7.46 5.38 18.63
CA THR A 95 -8.28 6.44 19.20
C THR A 95 -7.56 7.78 19.10
N LYS A 96 -8.33 8.87 19.06
CA LYS A 96 -7.79 10.22 19.19
C LYS A 96 -7.29 10.49 20.61
#